data_AF-A0A248JQP4-F1
#
_entry.id   AF-A0A248JQP4-F1
#
_cell.length_a   1.000
_cell.length_b   1.000
_cell.length_c   1.000
_cell.angle_alpha   90.00
_cell.angle_beta   90.00
_cell.angle_gamma   90.00
#
_symmetry.space_group_name_H-M   'P 1'
#
loop_
_entity.id
_entity.type
_entity.pdbx_description
1 polymer ?
#
loop_
_entity_poly.entity_id
_entity_poly.type
_entity_poly.pdbx_seq_one_letter_code
_entity_poly.pdbx_strand_id
1 'polypeptide(L)'
;MTQVGTQAVDAAVLRPEPVRISRSVPARRETVFKAWSKAEHVKHWFAPAHYTVPHATIDLRVGGPFEVCMQAPDGTQHWTRGSVAEVTPNQRLVLDLRVDGGDGKVLFTAWTEVTFSDTTCGTQLDIVQTYTVYDPAMLAAIGGAPEGWSQTLDKLARHAAHMDGRTGEQPAQRSAVHAIFSLERTYDAPAARVWRALSDMEAKSKWFGGDPGQWESLERTMDFRVGGTERAKGRWQGGMTSTFDAHYLDIIPNERIVYSYVMHLDERKISVSLATMELKPAGEGRTTLKITEQGAFLDGYEDNGSREHGTGFLMDRLGASLKD
;
A
#
# COMPACT_ATOMS: atom_id res chain seq x y z
N MET A 1 56.99 42.82 12.96
CA MET A 1 55.70 42.77 12.24
C MET A 1 55.25 41.33 12.22
N THR A 2 54.24 41.03 13.02
CA THR A 2 53.69 39.70 13.26
C THR A 2 52.85 39.27 12.06
N GLN A 3 53.23 38.20 11.37
CA GLN A 3 52.37 37.55 10.39
C GLN A 3 51.64 36.41 11.10
N VAL A 4 50.36 36.64 11.35
CA VAL A 4 49.43 35.67 11.94
C VAL A 4 49.18 34.59 10.89
N GLY A 5 49.68 33.38 11.17
CA GLY A 5 49.31 32.19 10.41
C GLY A 5 47.87 31.82 10.73
N THR A 6 47.00 31.93 9.74
CA THR A 6 45.63 31.41 9.79
C THR A 6 45.68 29.89 9.90
N GLN A 7 45.39 29.35 11.09
CA GLN A 7 45.09 27.92 11.24
C GLN A 7 43.81 27.62 10.46
N ALA A 8 43.90 26.71 9.49
CA ALA A 8 42.74 26.10 8.88
C ALA A 8 41.99 25.32 9.98
N VAL A 9 40.75 25.72 10.26
CA VAL A 9 39.84 24.99 11.14
C VAL A 9 39.43 23.70 10.44
N ASP A 10 39.71 22.57 11.07
CA ASP A 10 39.28 21.24 10.62
C ASP A 10 37.75 21.18 10.72
N ALA A 11 37.05 21.18 9.58
CA ALA A 11 35.59 21.15 9.57
C ALA A 11 35.11 19.79 10.09
N ALA A 12 34.33 19.79 11.16
CA ALA A 12 33.83 18.56 11.77
C ALA A 12 32.99 17.74 10.76
N VAL A 13 33.43 16.50 10.52
CA VAL A 13 32.69 15.53 9.69
C VAL A 13 31.48 15.03 10.47
N LEU A 14 30.28 15.21 9.91
CA LEU A 14 29.01 14.83 10.53
C LEU A 14 28.45 13.55 9.89
N ARG A 15 27.81 12.71 10.71
CA ARG A 15 27.16 11.45 10.30
C ARG A 15 25.75 11.39 10.89
N PRO A 16 24.73 11.92 10.20
CA PRO A 16 23.35 11.86 10.67
C PRO A 16 22.82 10.41 10.67
N GLU A 17 21.65 10.20 11.29
CA GLU A 17 21.00 8.88 11.28
C GLU A 17 20.73 8.39 9.84
N PRO A 18 20.90 7.09 9.56
CA PRO A 18 20.60 6.55 8.23
C PRO A 18 19.12 6.68 7.87
N VAL A 19 18.85 7.13 6.65
CA VAL A 19 17.51 7.14 6.08
C VAL A 19 17.17 5.72 5.62
N ARG A 20 16.00 5.22 6.02
CA ARG A 20 15.48 3.90 5.65
C ARG A 20 14.16 4.06 4.93
N ILE A 21 14.05 3.49 3.74
CA ILE A 21 12.87 3.59 2.89
C ILE A 21 12.52 2.19 2.40
N SER A 22 11.24 1.84 2.51
CA SER A 22 10.68 0.60 2.00
C SER A 22 9.59 0.94 0.98
N ARG A 23 9.62 0.31 -0.19
CA ARG A 23 8.66 0.57 -1.27
C ARG A 23 8.26 -0.71 -1.99
N SER A 24 6.95 -0.90 -2.18
CA SER A 24 6.43 -1.92 -3.08
C SER A 24 6.41 -1.37 -4.51
N VAL A 25 6.98 -2.13 -5.45
CA VAL A 25 7.03 -1.78 -6.87
C VAL A 25 6.26 -2.84 -7.67
N PRO A 26 5.20 -2.47 -8.42
CA PRO A 26 4.39 -3.42 -9.18
C PRO A 26 5.07 -3.78 -10.51
N ALA A 27 6.26 -4.37 -10.43
CA ALA A 27 7.01 -4.93 -11.55
C ALA A 27 7.85 -6.11 -11.06
N ARG A 28 8.23 -7.00 -11.98
CA ARG A 28 9.13 -8.13 -11.67
C ARG A 28 10.47 -7.62 -11.16
N ARG A 29 11.10 -8.38 -10.26
CA ARG A 29 12.38 -8.02 -9.64
C ARG A 29 13.46 -7.76 -10.67
N GLU A 30 13.51 -8.54 -11.74
CA GLU A 30 14.43 -8.35 -12.85
C GLU A 30 14.19 -7.03 -13.58
N THR A 31 12.93 -6.62 -13.72
CA THR A 31 12.54 -5.35 -14.36
C THR A 31 12.89 -4.17 -13.47
N VAL A 32 12.63 -4.25 -12.16
CA VAL A 32 13.01 -3.22 -11.20
C VAL A 32 14.53 -3.08 -11.18
N PHE A 33 15.28 -4.18 -11.04
CA PHE A 33 16.74 -4.16 -11.11
C PHE A 33 17.25 -3.59 -12.44
N LYS A 34 16.63 -3.97 -13.56
CA LYS A 34 16.98 -3.43 -14.88
C LYS A 34 16.80 -1.90 -14.93
N ALA A 35 15.77 -1.36 -14.28
CA ALA A 35 15.51 0.08 -14.23
C ALA A 35 16.62 0.88 -13.52
N TRP A 36 17.37 0.24 -12.61
CA TRP A 36 18.59 0.78 -11.99
C TRP A 36 19.84 0.57 -12.87
N SER A 37 19.83 -0.40 -13.77
CA SER A 37 21.03 -0.89 -14.46
C SER A 37 21.44 -0.15 -15.73
N LYS A 38 20.53 0.63 -16.31
CA LYS A 38 20.75 1.30 -17.59
C LYS A 38 20.42 2.78 -17.46
N ALA A 39 21.32 3.62 -18.00
CA ALA A 39 21.12 5.06 -18.05
C ALA A 39 19.80 5.46 -18.73
N GLU A 40 19.40 4.72 -19.79
CA GLU A 40 18.12 4.95 -20.48
C GLU A 40 16.92 4.84 -19.55
N HIS A 41 16.95 3.99 -18.52
CA HIS A 41 15.87 3.81 -17.57
C HIS A 41 15.97 4.76 -16.38
N VAL A 42 17.18 4.93 -15.83
CA VAL A 42 17.44 5.85 -14.70
C VAL A 42 16.96 7.28 -15.01
N LYS A 43 17.08 7.71 -16.26
CA LYS A 43 16.61 9.03 -16.72
C LYS A 43 15.11 9.29 -16.54
N HIS A 44 14.29 8.25 -16.44
CA HIS A 44 12.85 8.41 -16.27
C HIS A 44 12.43 8.64 -14.81
N TRP A 45 13.27 8.24 -13.84
CA TRP A 45 12.81 8.15 -12.45
C TRP A 45 13.74 8.73 -11.39
N PHE A 46 15.06 8.82 -11.61
CA PHE A 46 16.04 9.25 -10.59
C PHE A 46 16.08 10.77 -10.40
N ALA A 47 14.92 11.36 -10.11
CA ALA A 47 14.76 12.76 -9.77
C ALA A 47 13.38 13.00 -9.13
N PRO A 48 13.23 13.98 -8.21
CA PRO A 48 11.94 14.38 -7.65
C PRO A 48 10.87 14.72 -8.70
N ALA A 49 9.61 14.86 -8.29
CA ALA A 49 8.47 14.96 -9.20
C ALA A 49 8.58 16.08 -10.23
N HIS A 50 9.13 17.24 -9.85
CA HIS A 50 9.26 18.43 -10.70
C HIS A 50 10.62 18.53 -11.42
N TYR A 51 11.51 17.55 -11.23
CA TYR A 51 12.85 17.56 -11.81
C TYR A 51 12.94 16.58 -12.98
N THR A 52 13.89 16.87 -13.89
CA THR A 52 14.24 16.00 -15.02
C THR A 52 15.66 15.44 -14.86
N VAL A 53 16.00 14.42 -15.66
CA VAL A 53 17.35 13.82 -15.69
C VAL A 53 17.92 13.92 -17.11
N PRO A 54 18.51 15.04 -17.51
CA PRO A 54 19.08 15.21 -18.86
C PRO A 54 20.27 14.27 -19.14
N HIS A 55 21.10 14.00 -18.13
CA HIS A 55 22.32 13.21 -18.26
C HIS A 55 22.40 12.09 -17.22
N ALA A 56 22.78 10.90 -17.67
CA ALA A 56 23.07 9.77 -16.80
C ALA A 56 24.12 8.86 -17.47
N THR A 57 25.06 8.35 -16.67
CA THR A 57 26.09 7.37 -17.06
C THR A 57 26.07 6.25 -16.04
N ILE A 58 25.72 5.04 -16.48
CA ILE A 58 25.53 3.89 -15.58
C ILE A 58 26.24 2.66 -16.15
N ASP A 59 27.14 2.05 -15.37
CA ASP A 59 27.68 0.71 -15.58
C ASP A 59 27.57 -0.10 -14.27
N LEU A 60 26.61 -1.02 -14.20
CA LEU A 60 26.40 -1.86 -13.01
C LEU A 60 27.38 -3.05 -12.95
N ARG A 61 28.65 -2.73 -12.77
CA ARG A 61 29.72 -3.63 -12.35
C ARG A 61 30.42 -3.00 -11.17
N VAL A 62 31.00 -3.79 -10.27
CA VAL A 62 31.79 -3.24 -9.15
C VAL A 62 32.87 -2.28 -9.69
N GLY A 63 32.90 -1.06 -9.15
CA GLY A 63 33.76 0.05 -9.59
C GLY A 63 33.25 0.82 -10.83
N GLY A 64 32.17 0.38 -11.48
CA GLY A 64 31.57 1.05 -12.63
C GLY A 64 30.87 2.36 -12.23
N PRO A 65 30.80 3.37 -13.12
CA PRO A 65 30.21 4.67 -12.83
C PRO A 65 28.70 4.59 -12.57
N PHE A 66 28.25 5.37 -11.58
CA PHE A 66 26.84 5.72 -11.39
C PHE A 66 26.74 7.24 -11.25
N GLU A 67 26.46 7.91 -12.37
CA GLU A 67 26.40 9.37 -12.46
C GLU A 67 25.06 9.82 -13.00
N VAL A 68 24.43 10.78 -12.32
CA VAL A 68 23.10 11.30 -12.64
C VAL A 68 23.10 12.82 -12.45
N CYS A 69 22.69 13.55 -13.49
CA CYS A 69 22.42 14.98 -13.43
C CYS A 69 20.93 15.20 -13.29
N MET A 70 20.49 15.74 -12.16
CA MET A 70 19.11 16.21 -11.96
C MET A 70 19.02 17.68 -12.33
N GLN A 71 17.98 18.08 -13.04
CA GLN A 71 17.73 19.48 -13.42
C GLN A 71 16.41 19.96 -12.83
N ALA A 72 16.48 21.06 -12.09
CA ALA A 72 15.34 21.77 -11.50
C ALA A 72 14.53 22.54 -12.56
N PRO A 73 13.28 22.96 -12.25
CA PRO A 73 12.46 23.74 -13.17
C PRO A 73 13.08 25.06 -13.65
N ASP A 74 13.92 25.68 -12.83
CA ASP A 74 14.64 26.92 -13.15
C ASP A 74 15.90 26.71 -14.00
N GLY A 75 16.21 25.45 -14.33
CA GLY A 75 17.40 25.06 -15.12
C GLY A 75 18.63 24.72 -14.27
N THR A 76 18.59 24.90 -12.95
CA THR A 76 19.70 24.56 -12.06
C THR A 76 20.00 23.06 -12.11
N GLN A 77 21.28 22.71 -12.23
CA GLN A 77 21.74 21.32 -12.31
C GLN A 77 22.38 20.86 -11.00
N HIS A 78 22.03 19.66 -10.57
CA HIS A 78 22.58 19.00 -9.40
C HIS A 78 23.14 17.63 -9.81
N TRP A 79 24.42 17.42 -9.54
CA TRP A 79 25.10 16.19 -9.92
C TRP A 79 25.28 15.27 -8.73
N THR A 80 24.81 14.04 -8.92
CA THR A 80 25.15 12.91 -8.06
C THR A 80 26.07 12.00 -8.85
N ARG A 81 27.30 11.78 -8.36
CA ARG A 81 28.32 10.97 -9.03
C ARG A 81 28.89 9.94 -8.09
N GLY A 82 29.42 8.85 -8.61
CA GLY A 82 29.97 7.81 -7.77
C GLY A 82 30.19 6.52 -8.52
N SER A 83 30.26 5.43 -7.76
CA SER A 83 30.49 4.11 -8.31
C SER A 83 29.69 3.04 -7.60
N VAL A 84 29.57 1.89 -8.26
CA VAL A 84 28.94 0.70 -7.70
C VAL A 84 29.93 0.01 -6.77
N ALA A 85 29.63 -0.02 -5.48
CA ALA A 85 30.47 -0.68 -4.48
C ALA A 85 30.24 -2.20 -4.47
N GLU A 86 28.98 -2.64 -4.55
CA GLU A 86 28.59 -4.05 -4.61
C GLU A 86 27.43 -4.24 -5.58
N VAL A 87 27.40 -5.36 -6.29
CA VAL A 87 26.25 -5.74 -7.12
C VAL A 87 26.07 -7.25 -7.13
N THR A 88 24.90 -7.70 -6.72
CA THR A 88 24.40 -9.06 -6.95
C THR A 88 23.13 -8.94 -7.79
N PRO A 89 23.14 -9.40 -9.05
CA PRO A 89 22.02 -9.22 -9.97
C PRO A 89 20.68 -9.58 -9.34
N ASN A 90 19.71 -8.66 -9.47
CA ASN A 90 18.34 -8.80 -8.98
C ASN A 90 18.20 -8.98 -7.46
N GLN A 91 19.24 -8.82 -6.64
CA GLN A 91 19.18 -9.07 -5.19
C GLN A 91 19.67 -7.88 -4.37
N ARG A 92 20.84 -7.34 -4.72
CA ARG A 92 21.49 -6.28 -3.96
C ARG A 92 22.28 -5.36 -4.86
N LEU A 93 22.19 -4.06 -4.60
CA LEU A 93 22.99 -3.02 -5.22
C LEU A 93 23.47 -2.08 -4.12
N VAL A 94 24.77 -1.80 -4.08
CA VAL A 94 25.34 -0.82 -3.17
C VAL A 94 26.07 0.24 -3.98
N LEU A 95 25.75 1.50 -3.74
CA LEU A 95 26.31 2.66 -4.42
C LEU A 95 27.07 3.53 -3.42
N ASP A 96 28.27 3.94 -3.80
CA ASP A 96 29.03 4.99 -3.10
C ASP A 96 28.92 6.27 -3.92
N LEU A 97 28.07 7.18 -3.47
CA LEU A 97 27.69 8.39 -4.20
C LEU A 97 28.17 9.64 -3.49
N ARG A 98 28.39 10.70 -4.25
CA ARG A 98 28.65 12.06 -3.77
C ARG A 98 27.78 13.06 -4.51
N VAL A 99 27.39 14.12 -3.83
CA VAL A 99 26.69 15.26 -4.43
C VAL A 99 27.68 16.40 -4.60
N ASP A 100 27.86 16.82 -5.86
CA ASP A 100 28.79 17.88 -6.22
C ASP A 100 28.08 19.24 -6.14
N GLY A 101 28.71 20.21 -5.46
CA GLY A 101 28.19 21.56 -5.24
C GLY A 101 28.61 22.58 -6.29
N GLY A 102 29.29 22.15 -7.35
CA GLY A 102 30.01 23.05 -8.27
C GLY A 102 31.46 23.28 -7.84
N ASP A 103 32.30 23.76 -8.76
CA ASP A 103 33.71 24.14 -8.54
C ASP A 103 34.61 23.06 -7.90
N GLY A 104 34.24 21.78 -8.03
CA GLY A 104 34.95 20.66 -7.41
C GLY A 104 34.67 20.44 -5.92
N LYS A 105 33.76 21.22 -5.31
CA LYS A 105 33.35 21.03 -3.91
C LYS A 105 32.37 19.85 -3.80
N VAL A 106 32.65 18.92 -2.90
CA VAL A 106 31.71 17.86 -2.50
C VAL A 106 30.85 18.38 -1.35
N LEU A 107 29.53 18.36 -1.50
CA LEU A 107 28.60 18.81 -0.46
C LEU A 107 28.44 17.73 0.63
N PHE A 108 28.22 16.49 0.20
CA PHE A 108 28.15 15.31 1.06
C PHE A 108 28.34 14.02 0.24
N THR A 109 28.67 12.92 0.92
CA THR A 109 28.62 11.57 0.35
C THR A 109 27.47 10.76 0.92
N ALA A 110 27.01 9.77 0.18
CA ALA A 110 25.90 8.90 0.49
C ALA A 110 26.22 7.45 0.10
N TRP A 111 26.35 6.59 1.10
CA TRP A 111 26.38 5.15 0.93
C TRP A 111 24.96 4.63 0.84
N THR A 112 24.58 4.09 -0.31
CA THR A 112 23.19 3.70 -0.62
C THR A 112 23.12 2.20 -0.86
N GLU A 113 22.51 1.48 0.07
CA GLU A 113 22.24 0.06 -0.05
C GLU A 113 20.81 -0.16 -0.52
N VAL A 114 20.64 -0.97 -1.56
CA VAL A 114 19.35 -1.32 -2.14
C VAL A 114 19.24 -2.83 -2.16
N THR A 115 18.17 -3.35 -1.57
CA THR A 115 17.85 -4.78 -1.64
C THR A 115 16.52 -4.99 -2.35
N PHE A 116 16.46 -6.07 -3.11
CA PHE A 116 15.33 -6.41 -3.96
C PHE A 116 14.84 -7.79 -3.53
N SER A 117 13.60 -7.87 -3.04
CA SER A 117 12.97 -9.13 -2.67
C SER A 117 11.66 -9.31 -3.43
N ASP A 118 11.36 -10.54 -3.80
CA ASP A 118 10.09 -10.85 -4.44
C ASP A 118 8.96 -10.70 -3.41
N THR A 119 7.86 -10.11 -3.84
CA THR A 119 6.60 -10.17 -3.11
C THR A 119 5.51 -10.75 -4.00
N THR A 120 4.37 -11.07 -3.39
CA THR A 120 3.21 -11.56 -4.12
C THR A 120 2.64 -10.56 -5.13
N CYS A 121 2.95 -9.27 -4.99
CA CYS A 121 2.44 -8.16 -5.81
C CYS A 121 3.52 -7.43 -6.64
N GLY A 122 4.76 -7.93 -6.65
CA GLY A 122 5.85 -7.35 -7.43
C GLY A 122 7.19 -7.50 -6.70
N THR A 123 7.87 -6.39 -6.50
CA THR A 123 9.17 -6.35 -5.83
C THR A 123 9.11 -5.43 -4.63
N GLN A 124 9.51 -5.92 -3.46
CA GLN A 124 9.83 -5.07 -2.33
C GLN A 124 11.24 -4.52 -2.50
N LEU A 125 11.37 -3.20 -2.44
CA LEU A 125 12.61 -2.46 -2.51
C LEU A 125 12.88 -1.84 -1.13
N ASP A 126 13.96 -2.26 -0.48
CA ASP A 126 14.41 -1.66 0.78
C ASP A 126 15.72 -0.93 0.54
N ILE A 127 15.72 0.37 0.86
CA ILE A 127 16.83 1.29 0.66
C ILE A 127 17.30 1.80 2.03
N VAL A 128 18.60 1.70 2.29
CA VAL A 128 19.25 2.32 3.43
C VAL A 128 20.30 3.29 2.90
N GLN A 129 20.18 4.56 3.25
CA GLN A 129 21.13 5.60 2.85
C GLN A 129 21.83 6.18 4.08
N THR A 130 23.16 6.07 4.12
CA THR A 130 24.01 6.62 5.19
C THR A 130 24.84 7.77 4.62
N TYR A 131 24.89 8.90 5.32
CA TYR A 131 25.56 10.11 4.81
C TYR A 131 26.83 10.44 5.58
N THR A 132 27.79 11.01 4.87
CA THR A 132 28.90 11.78 5.46
C THR A 132 28.78 13.23 4.99
N VAL A 133 28.59 14.14 5.94
CA VAL A 133 28.33 15.56 5.67
C VAL A 133 29.52 16.38 6.15
N TYR A 134 30.05 17.23 5.26
CA TYR A 134 31.23 18.07 5.53
C TYR A 134 30.87 19.52 5.89
N ASP A 135 29.63 19.93 5.61
CA ASP A 135 29.11 21.26 5.85
C ASP A 135 27.78 21.15 6.61
N PRO A 136 27.68 21.64 7.86
CA PRO A 136 26.46 21.58 8.65
C PRO A 136 25.23 22.19 7.97
N ALA A 137 25.42 23.14 7.04
CA ALA A 137 24.32 23.73 6.27
C ALA A 137 23.57 22.70 5.41
N MET A 138 24.21 21.58 5.07
CA MET A 138 23.60 20.50 4.28
C MET A 138 22.70 19.56 5.09
N LEU A 139 22.71 19.63 6.43
CA LEU A 139 21.86 18.76 7.26
C LEU A 139 20.37 18.94 6.95
N ALA A 140 19.93 20.18 6.65
CA ALA A 140 18.55 20.44 6.26
C ALA A 140 18.17 19.74 4.94
N ALA A 141 19.10 19.69 3.98
CA ALA A 141 18.89 18.96 2.74
C ALA A 141 18.79 17.44 2.96
N ILE A 142 19.60 16.88 3.87
CA ILE A 142 19.48 15.47 4.28
C ILE A 142 18.13 15.19 4.96
N GLY A 143 17.65 16.12 5.80
CA GLY A 143 16.32 16.02 6.42
C GLY A 143 15.17 15.90 5.42
N GLY A 144 15.31 16.48 4.22
CA GLY A 144 14.34 16.35 3.12
C GLY A 144 14.49 15.09 2.26
N ALA A 145 15.54 14.29 2.47
CA ALA A 145 15.81 13.12 1.65
C ALA A 145 14.69 12.05 1.66
N PRO A 146 14.01 11.73 2.78
CA PRO A 146 12.91 10.76 2.78
C PRO A 146 11.79 11.12 1.81
N GLU A 147 11.42 12.40 1.74
CA GLU A 147 10.36 12.88 0.84
C GLU A 147 10.84 12.91 -0.62
N GLY A 148 12.09 13.36 -0.87
CA GLY A 148 12.70 13.30 -2.19
C GLY A 148 12.78 11.88 -2.75
N TRP A 149 13.17 10.91 -1.91
CA TRP A 149 13.13 9.49 -2.25
C TRP A 149 11.72 9.01 -2.51
N SER A 150 10.74 9.44 -1.72
CA SER A 150 9.35 9.04 -1.92
C SER A 150 8.86 9.38 -3.34
N GLN A 151 9.05 10.63 -3.76
CA GLN A 151 8.65 11.10 -5.09
C GLN A 151 9.44 10.40 -6.23
N THR A 152 10.74 10.18 -6.01
CA THR A 152 11.64 9.51 -6.95
C THR A 152 11.20 8.05 -7.16
N LEU A 153 10.82 7.35 -6.09
CA LEU A 153 10.38 5.96 -6.15
C LEU A 153 8.97 5.82 -6.76
N ASP A 154 8.10 6.83 -6.66
CA ASP A 154 6.83 6.83 -7.40
C ASP A 154 7.04 6.89 -8.91
N LYS A 155 8.09 7.58 -9.39
CA LYS A 155 8.46 7.56 -10.81
C LYS A 155 9.06 6.22 -11.19
N LEU A 156 9.88 5.61 -10.31
CA LEU A 156 10.43 4.28 -10.55
C LEU A 156 9.31 3.26 -10.71
N ALA A 157 8.31 3.27 -9.83
CA ALA A 157 7.19 2.35 -9.89
C ALA A 157 6.42 2.45 -11.21
N ARG A 158 6.11 3.67 -11.64
CA ARG A 158 5.45 3.93 -12.93
C ARG A 158 6.30 3.48 -14.12
N HIS A 159 7.58 3.80 -14.12
CA HIS A 159 8.50 3.45 -15.20
C HIS A 159 8.73 1.94 -15.29
N ALA A 160 8.95 1.28 -14.15
CA ALA A 160 9.14 -0.17 -14.09
C ALA A 160 7.87 -0.91 -14.54
N ALA A 161 6.67 -0.43 -14.18
CA ALA A 161 5.41 -0.98 -14.68
C ALA A 161 5.30 -0.85 -16.21
N HIS A 162 5.71 0.29 -16.78
CA HIS A 162 5.73 0.49 -18.24
C HIS A 162 6.74 -0.44 -18.94
N MET A 163 7.97 -0.56 -18.40
CA MET A 163 9.01 -1.46 -18.91
C MET A 163 8.59 -2.93 -18.90
N ASP A 164 7.75 -3.33 -17.96
CA ASP A 164 7.25 -4.70 -17.84
C ASP A 164 6.15 -5.03 -18.86
N GLY A 165 5.81 -4.10 -19.77
CA GLY A 165 4.80 -4.28 -20.82
C GLY A 165 3.36 -4.15 -20.31
N ARG A 166 3.15 -3.55 -19.13
CA ARG A 166 1.83 -3.41 -18.49
C ARG A 166 1.07 -2.16 -18.97
N THR A 167 1.02 -1.94 -20.29
CA THR A 167 0.18 -0.90 -20.92
C THR A 167 -1.07 -1.55 -21.53
N GLY A 168 -2.24 -1.26 -20.97
CA GLY A 168 -3.54 -1.73 -21.49
C GLY A 168 -4.13 -2.90 -20.68
N GLU A 169 -5.45 -2.96 -20.61
CA GLU A 169 -6.27 -3.82 -19.74
C GLU A 169 -5.87 -5.33 -19.71
N GLN A 170 -5.60 -5.80 -18.49
CA GLN A 170 -5.58 -7.18 -17.91
C GLN A 170 -4.35 -8.12 -18.04
N PRO A 171 -4.12 -9.03 -17.04
CA PRO A 171 -4.69 -9.13 -15.69
C PRO A 171 -3.68 -8.68 -14.62
N ALA A 172 -4.19 -8.08 -13.54
CA ALA A 172 -3.42 -7.88 -12.32
C ALA A 172 -2.74 -9.19 -11.90
N GLN A 173 -1.49 -9.09 -11.44
CA GLN A 173 -0.75 -10.21 -10.85
C GLN A 173 -1.68 -10.93 -9.87
N ARG A 174 -1.97 -12.21 -10.17
CA ARG A 174 -2.85 -13.02 -9.32
C ARG A 174 -2.23 -13.07 -7.93
N SER A 175 -2.86 -12.41 -6.97
CA SER A 175 -2.30 -12.20 -5.64
C SER A 175 -3.41 -12.30 -4.61
N ALA A 176 -3.04 -12.69 -3.40
CA ALA A 176 -3.95 -12.71 -2.26
C ALA A 176 -3.24 -12.09 -1.05
N VAL A 177 -3.88 -11.12 -0.43
CA VAL A 177 -3.49 -10.57 0.88
C VAL A 177 -4.55 -11.00 1.89
N HIS A 178 -4.12 -11.56 3.00
CA HIS A 178 -5.04 -12.05 4.03
C HIS A 178 -5.15 -11.06 5.18
N ALA A 179 -6.37 -10.86 5.69
CA ALA A 179 -6.60 -10.15 6.94
C ALA A 179 -7.63 -10.90 7.80
N ILE A 180 -7.52 -10.71 9.10
CA ILE A 180 -8.49 -11.19 10.08
C ILE A 180 -8.83 -10.05 11.03
N PHE A 181 -10.12 -9.88 11.32
CA PHE A 181 -10.60 -8.94 12.33
C PHE A 181 -11.80 -9.50 13.07
N SER A 182 -12.10 -8.92 14.22
CA SER A 182 -13.28 -9.25 15.01
C SER A 182 -13.90 -7.98 15.57
N LEU A 183 -15.20 -7.83 15.37
CA LEU A 183 -16.00 -6.74 15.93
C LEU A 183 -17.07 -7.29 16.86
N GLU A 184 -17.39 -6.53 17.89
CA GLU A 184 -18.43 -6.86 18.86
C GLU A 184 -19.33 -5.65 19.09
N ARG A 185 -20.63 -5.90 19.18
CA ARG A 185 -21.65 -4.91 19.57
C ARG A 185 -22.67 -5.57 20.48
N THR A 186 -23.14 -4.81 21.47
CA THR A 186 -24.26 -5.20 22.32
C THR A 186 -25.48 -4.37 21.93
N TYR A 187 -26.57 -5.04 21.61
CA TYR A 187 -27.84 -4.42 21.24
C TYR A 187 -28.86 -4.53 22.36
N ASP A 188 -29.65 -3.46 22.54
CA ASP A 188 -30.80 -3.43 23.44
C ASP A 188 -32.01 -4.13 22.80
N ALA A 189 -31.84 -5.42 22.52
CA ALA A 189 -32.83 -6.26 21.86
C ALA A 189 -32.62 -7.73 22.24
N PRO A 190 -33.72 -8.51 22.38
CA PRO A 190 -33.62 -9.93 22.71
C PRO A 190 -33.00 -10.73 21.55
N ALA A 191 -32.36 -11.84 21.88
CA ALA A 191 -31.62 -12.66 20.92
C ALA A 191 -32.48 -13.07 19.71
N ALA A 192 -33.75 -13.39 19.94
CA ALA A 192 -34.70 -13.72 18.87
C ALA A 192 -34.94 -12.55 17.88
N ARG A 193 -34.91 -11.30 18.34
CA ARG A 193 -35.07 -10.12 17.48
C ARG A 193 -33.81 -9.87 16.66
N VAL A 194 -32.63 -9.99 17.27
CA VAL A 194 -31.34 -9.92 16.56
C VAL A 194 -31.24 -11.05 15.54
N TRP A 195 -31.58 -12.28 15.93
CA TRP A 195 -31.62 -13.44 15.05
C TRP A 195 -32.54 -13.22 13.86
N ARG A 196 -33.76 -12.72 14.07
CA ARG A 196 -34.70 -12.38 12.97
C ARG A 196 -34.07 -11.38 12.01
N ALA A 197 -33.41 -10.33 12.52
CA ALA A 197 -32.74 -9.34 11.68
C ALA A 197 -31.57 -9.91 10.84
N LEU A 198 -30.99 -11.04 11.23
CA LEU A 198 -29.93 -11.74 10.49
C LEU A 198 -30.44 -12.83 9.54
N SER A 199 -31.61 -13.42 9.82
CA SER A 199 -32.12 -14.64 9.16
C SER A 199 -33.33 -14.41 8.25
N ASP A 200 -34.07 -13.31 8.45
CA ASP A 200 -35.21 -12.95 7.63
C ASP A 200 -34.81 -11.92 6.56
N MET A 201 -35.21 -12.16 5.31
CA MET A 201 -34.80 -11.32 4.17
C MET A 201 -35.31 -9.88 4.30
N GLU A 202 -36.55 -9.70 4.75
CA GLU A 202 -37.16 -8.36 4.85
C GLU A 202 -36.51 -7.57 5.99
N ALA A 203 -36.33 -8.20 7.16
CA ALA A 203 -35.64 -7.59 8.29
C ALA A 203 -34.18 -7.26 7.97
N LYS A 204 -33.46 -8.17 7.30
CA LYS A 204 -32.06 -7.97 6.92
C LYS A 204 -31.89 -6.84 5.92
N SER A 205 -32.82 -6.70 4.98
CA SER A 205 -32.77 -5.64 3.94
C SER A 205 -32.93 -4.22 4.49
N LYS A 206 -33.33 -4.04 5.76
CA LYS A 206 -33.41 -2.73 6.42
C LYS A 206 -32.02 -2.17 6.77
N TRP A 207 -31.04 -3.03 7.00
CA TRP A 207 -29.70 -2.63 7.46
C TRP A 207 -28.55 -3.12 6.56
N PHE A 208 -28.73 -4.22 5.84
CA PHE A 208 -27.68 -4.81 5.00
C PHE A 208 -27.72 -4.24 3.57
N GLY A 209 -26.96 -3.16 3.36
CA GLY A 209 -26.84 -2.43 2.09
C GLY A 209 -26.11 -1.09 2.27
N GLY A 210 -26.09 -0.26 1.23
CA GLY A 210 -25.59 1.12 1.32
C GLY A 210 -26.67 2.11 1.80
N ASP A 211 -26.29 3.38 2.00
CA ASP A 211 -27.23 4.41 2.46
C ASP A 211 -28.35 4.67 1.44
N PRO A 212 -29.60 4.88 1.89
CA PRO A 212 -30.68 5.32 1.02
C PRO A 212 -30.28 6.56 0.22
N GLY A 213 -30.49 6.50 -1.08
CA GLY A 213 -30.09 7.57 -2.01
C GLY A 213 -28.63 7.47 -2.48
N GLN A 214 -27.72 6.86 -1.73
CA GLN A 214 -26.33 6.61 -2.18
C GLN A 214 -26.17 5.25 -2.87
N TRP A 215 -27.03 4.29 -2.49
CA TRP A 215 -27.01 2.92 -2.98
C TRP A 215 -28.42 2.45 -3.31
N GLU A 216 -28.59 1.91 -4.52
CA GLU A 216 -29.83 1.35 -5.04
C GLU A 216 -29.74 -0.18 -5.08
N SER A 217 -30.69 -0.88 -4.47
CA SER A 217 -30.78 -2.34 -4.56
C SER A 217 -31.22 -2.76 -5.97
N LEU A 218 -30.43 -3.62 -6.62
CA LEU A 218 -30.72 -4.18 -7.95
C LEU A 218 -31.18 -5.63 -7.88
N GLU A 219 -30.59 -6.42 -6.98
CA GLU A 219 -30.90 -7.84 -6.82
C GLU A 219 -30.79 -8.22 -5.34
N ARG A 220 -31.76 -8.97 -4.84
CA ARG A 220 -31.78 -9.45 -3.46
C ARG A 220 -32.41 -10.83 -3.41
N THR A 221 -31.63 -11.82 -2.96
CA THR A 221 -32.12 -13.17 -2.70
C THR A 221 -31.47 -13.72 -1.43
N MET A 222 -32.20 -14.56 -0.68
CA MET A 222 -31.70 -15.14 0.56
C MET A 222 -32.40 -16.47 0.83
N ASP A 223 -31.67 -17.57 0.70
CA ASP A 223 -32.09 -18.93 1.08
C ASP A 223 -31.38 -19.29 2.40
N PHE A 224 -31.97 -18.87 3.52
CA PHE A 224 -31.35 -18.98 4.85
C PHE A 224 -31.49 -20.39 5.43
N ARG A 225 -30.61 -21.29 5.00
CA ARG A 225 -30.42 -22.65 5.51
C ARG A 225 -28.99 -23.11 5.26
N VAL A 226 -28.54 -24.16 5.94
CA VAL A 226 -27.23 -24.77 5.65
C VAL A 226 -27.17 -25.21 4.19
N GLY A 227 -26.11 -24.81 3.48
CA GLY A 227 -25.93 -25.02 2.04
C GLY A 227 -26.72 -24.06 1.14
N GLY A 228 -27.55 -23.18 1.72
CA GLY A 228 -28.26 -22.13 1.01
C GLY A 228 -27.36 -20.95 0.65
N THR A 229 -27.88 -20.04 -0.17
CA THR A 229 -27.14 -18.90 -0.72
C THR A 229 -27.83 -17.57 -0.45
N GLU A 230 -27.06 -16.49 -0.36
CA GLU A 230 -27.57 -15.13 -0.30
C GLU A 230 -26.86 -14.27 -1.35
N ARG A 231 -27.61 -13.42 -2.05
CA ARG A 231 -27.08 -12.43 -2.98
C ARG A 231 -27.61 -11.05 -2.65
N ALA A 232 -26.73 -10.06 -2.68
CA ALA A 232 -27.08 -8.64 -2.62
C ALA A 232 -26.29 -7.89 -3.68
N LYS A 233 -26.96 -7.41 -4.73
CA LYS A 233 -26.37 -6.54 -5.75
C LYS A 233 -26.99 -5.17 -5.66
N GLY A 234 -26.17 -4.13 -5.72
CA GLY A 234 -26.67 -2.77 -5.86
C GLY A 234 -25.72 -1.84 -6.57
N ARG A 235 -26.23 -0.65 -6.88
CA ARG A 235 -25.56 0.40 -7.65
C ARG A 235 -25.32 1.62 -6.77
N TRP A 236 -24.09 2.10 -6.76
CA TRP A 236 -23.71 3.36 -6.10
C TRP A 236 -24.03 4.55 -7.00
N GLN A 237 -24.20 5.75 -6.42
CA GLN A 237 -24.43 6.99 -7.21
C GLN A 237 -23.40 7.24 -8.33
N GLY A 238 -22.17 6.77 -8.17
CA GLY A 238 -21.11 6.84 -9.18
C GLY A 238 -21.26 5.83 -10.34
N GLY A 239 -22.34 5.05 -10.38
CA GLY A 239 -22.60 4.04 -11.41
C GLY A 239 -21.96 2.67 -11.14
N MET A 240 -20.88 2.62 -10.36
CA MET A 240 -20.24 1.38 -9.92
C MET A 240 -21.25 0.47 -9.20
N THR A 241 -21.18 -0.83 -9.46
CA THR A 241 -22.00 -1.84 -8.79
C THR A 241 -21.18 -2.62 -7.77
N SER A 242 -21.82 -3.03 -6.67
CA SER A 242 -21.24 -3.98 -5.72
C SER A 242 -22.13 -5.21 -5.62
N THR A 243 -21.52 -6.39 -5.63
CA THR A 243 -22.23 -7.67 -5.46
C THR A 243 -21.62 -8.45 -4.30
N PHE A 244 -22.46 -8.82 -3.34
CA PHE A 244 -22.18 -9.76 -2.26
C PHE A 244 -22.84 -11.09 -2.58
N ASP A 245 -22.04 -12.16 -2.64
CA ASP A 245 -22.49 -13.53 -2.88
C ASP A 245 -22.04 -14.45 -1.76
N ALA A 246 -22.97 -15.01 -0.99
CA ALA A 246 -22.68 -15.83 0.17
C ALA A 246 -23.25 -17.24 0.08
N HIS A 247 -22.57 -18.16 0.76
CA HIS A 247 -22.97 -19.55 1.01
C HIS A 247 -22.97 -19.81 2.52
N TYR A 248 -24.10 -20.24 3.08
CA TYR A 248 -24.21 -20.59 4.50
C TYR A 248 -23.64 -21.98 4.76
N LEU A 249 -22.71 -22.07 5.69
CA LEU A 249 -21.94 -23.29 6.00
C LEU A 249 -22.40 -23.96 7.29
N ASP A 250 -22.79 -23.19 8.30
CA ASP A 250 -23.31 -23.69 9.58
C ASP A 250 -24.31 -22.69 10.16
N ILE A 251 -25.43 -23.18 10.71
CA ILE A 251 -26.47 -22.35 11.33
C ILE A 251 -26.95 -23.07 12.58
N ILE A 252 -26.70 -22.45 13.74
CA ILE A 252 -27.25 -22.85 15.02
C ILE A 252 -28.24 -21.77 15.46
N PRO A 253 -29.56 -22.04 15.45
CA PRO A 253 -30.58 -21.05 15.75
C PRO A 253 -30.32 -20.24 17.03
N ASN A 254 -30.33 -18.92 16.92
CA ASN A 254 -30.07 -17.95 17.99
C ASN A 254 -28.65 -17.96 18.59
N GLU A 255 -27.71 -18.69 18.01
CA GLU A 255 -26.36 -18.82 18.56
C GLU A 255 -25.26 -18.52 17.55
N ARG A 256 -25.34 -19.09 16.33
CA ARG A 256 -24.22 -19.04 15.39
C ARG A 256 -24.66 -19.08 13.92
N ILE A 257 -23.98 -18.30 13.09
CA ILE A 257 -24.05 -18.37 11.63
C ILE A 257 -22.61 -18.36 11.10
N VAL A 258 -22.24 -19.36 10.32
CA VAL A 258 -20.97 -19.39 9.58
C VAL A 258 -21.27 -19.36 8.09
N TYR A 259 -20.63 -18.47 7.35
CA TYR A 259 -20.82 -18.36 5.90
C TYR A 259 -19.53 -17.91 5.21
N SER A 260 -19.35 -18.36 3.98
CA SER A 260 -18.33 -17.80 3.08
C SER A 260 -18.98 -16.85 2.10
N TYR A 261 -18.29 -15.79 1.69
CA TYR A 261 -18.81 -14.90 0.66
C TYR A 261 -17.73 -14.34 -0.27
N VAL A 262 -18.18 -13.89 -1.44
CA VAL A 262 -17.38 -13.25 -2.47
C VAL A 262 -17.89 -11.83 -2.67
N MET A 263 -16.97 -10.87 -2.79
CA MET A 263 -17.29 -9.50 -3.17
C MET A 263 -16.83 -9.22 -4.58
N HIS A 264 -17.72 -8.60 -5.36
CA HIS A 264 -17.41 -8.02 -6.65
C HIS A 264 -17.65 -6.51 -6.62
N LEU A 265 -16.75 -5.76 -7.26
CA LEU A 265 -17.00 -4.40 -7.71
C LEU A 265 -17.06 -4.43 -9.23
N ASP A 266 -18.21 -4.06 -9.78
CA ASP A 266 -18.61 -4.39 -11.15
C ASP A 266 -18.41 -5.89 -11.41
N GLU A 267 -17.71 -6.24 -12.49
CA GLU A 267 -17.41 -7.63 -12.84
C GLU A 267 -16.12 -8.15 -12.16
N ARG A 268 -15.39 -7.29 -11.45
CA ARG A 268 -14.12 -7.65 -10.82
C ARG A 268 -14.37 -8.27 -9.44
N LYS A 269 -13.90 -9.51 -9.27
CA LYS A 269 -13.81 -10.15 -7.94
C LYS A 269 -12.69 -9.50 -7.14
N ILE A 270 -13.04 -8.92 -5.99
CA ILE A 270 -12.08 -8.19 -5.15
C ILE A 270 -11.69 -8.95 -3.88
N SER A 271 -12.53 -9.87 -3.38
CA SER A 271 -12.20 -10.65 -2.19
C SER A 271 -13.05 -11.91 -2.05
N VAL A 272 -12.55 -12.86 -1.26
CA VAL A 272 -13.30 -13.99 -0.71
C VAL A 272 -13.10 -14.02 0.81
N SER A 273 -14.16 -14.22 1.58
CA SER A 273 -14.12 -14.20 3.03
C SER A 273 -14.83 -15.40 3.65
N LEU A 274 -14.37 -15.84 4.82
CA LEU A 274 -15.09 -16.70 5.76
C LEU A 274 -15.48 -15.86 6.99
N ALA A 275 -16.77 -15.76 7.28
CA ALA A 275 -17.29 -14.99 8.39
C ALA A 275 -18.12 -15.85 9.35
N THR A 276 -17.95 -15.59 10.64
CA THR A 276 -18.70 -16.21 11.72
C THR A 276 -19.39 -15.12 12.54
N MET A 277 -20.70 -15.22 12.68
CA MET A 277 -21.52 -14.43 13.59
C MET A 277 -21.89 -15.29 14.80
N GLU A 278 -21.66 -14.78 16.00
CA GLU A 278 -22.03 -15.43 17.27
C GLU A 278 -22.92 -14.51 18.09
N LEU A 279 -24.04 -15.03 18.59
CA LEU A 279 -24.96 -14.32 19.47
C LEU A 279 -24.82 -14.85 20.89
N LYS A 280 -24.66 -13.96 21.86
CA LYS A 280 -24.62 -14.30 23.29
C LYS A 280 -25.57 -13.41 24.07
N PRO A 281 -26.33 -13.96 25.04
CA PRO A 281 -27.08 -13.15 25.99
C PRO A 281 -26.16 -12.19 26.74
N ALA A 282 -26.57 -10.94 26.89
CA ALA A 282 -25.81 -9.89 27.59
C ALA A 282 -26.50 -9.40 28.88
N GLY A 283 -27.51 -10.15 29.36
CA GLY A 283 -28.37 -9.77 30.49
C GLY A 283 -29.45 -8.76 30.11
N GLU A 284 -30.49 -8.63 30.94
CA GLU A 284 -31.54 -7.59 30.82
C GLU A 284 -32.25 -7.57 29.44
N GLY A 285 -32.37 -8.73 28.78
CA GLY A 285 -32.96 -8.81 27.45
C GLY A 285 -32.07 -8.28 26.32
N ARG A 286 -30.80 -7.95 26.60
CA ARG A 286 -29.81 -7.50 25.62
C ARG A 286 -29.05 -8.67 25.00
N THR A 287 -28.49 -8.45 23.82
CA THR A 287 -27.75 -9.47 23.06
C THR A 287 -26.45 -8.91 22.52
N THR A 288 -25.35 -9.61 22.75
CA THR A 288 -24.06 -9.35 22.14
C THR A 288 -23.95 -10.12 20.82
N LEU A 289 -23.65 -9.42 19.74
CA LEU A 289 -23.26 -9.98 18.45
C LEU A 289 -21.76 -9.80 18.26
N LYS A 290 -21.04 -10.90 18.09
CA LYS A 290 -19.64 -10.89 17.65
C LYS A 290 -19.56 -11.35 16.21
N ILE A 291 -18.84 -10.61 15.37
CA ILE A 291 -18.52 -10.99 14.00
C ILE A 291 -17.01 -11.15 13.90
N THR A 292 -16.55 -12.33 13.49
CA THR A 292 -15.14 -12.57 13.12
C THR A 292 -15.08 -12.88 11.63
N GLU A 293 -14.22 -12.18 10.91
CA GLU A 293 -14.03 -12.39 9.47
C GLU A 293 -12.56 -12.65 9.14
N GLN A 294 -12.35 -13.61 8.26
CA GLN A 294 -11.07 -13.94 7.63
C GLN A 294 -11.21 -13.72 6.12
N GLY A 295 -10.55 -12.70 5.59
CA GLY A 295 -10.64 -12.32 4.18
C GLY A 295 -9.36 -12.59 3.40
N ALA A 296 -9.49 -12.95 2.13
CA ALA A 296 -8.44 -12.92 1.11
C ALA A 296 -8.81 -11.83 0.07
N PHE A 297 -7.99 -10.80 -0.02
CA PHE A 297 -8.15 -9.68 -0.95
C PHE A 297 -7.30 -9.90 -2.18
N LEU A 298 -7.92 -9.78 -3.35
CA LEU A 298 -7.37 -10.30 -4.59
C LEU A 298 -6.77 -9.22 -5.47
N ASP A 299 -5.68 -9.57 -6.11
CA ASP A 299 -5.19 -8.92 -7.32
C ASP A 299 -4.88 -7.42 -7.11
N GLY A 300 -4.24 -7.10 -5.98
CA GLY A 300 -3.88 -5.73 -5.59
C GLY A 300 -5.04 -4.88 -5.09
N TYR A 301 -6.18 -5.47 -4.69
CA TYR A 301 -7.18 -4.76 -3.90
C TYR A 301 -6.62 -4.50 -2.49
N GLU A 302 -6.21 -3.26 -2.25
CA GLU A 302 -5.83 -2.81 -0.91
C GLU A 302 -7.09 -2.54 -0.10
N ASP A 303 -7.41 -3.42 0.84
CA ASP A 303 -8.56 -3.20 1.72
C ASP A 303 -8.35 -1.98 2.61
N ASN A 304 -7.13 -1.76 3.11
CA ASN A 304 -6.78 -0.65 4.02
C ASN A 304 -7.78 -0.50 5.19
N GLY A 305 -8.34 -1.63 5.67
CA GLY A 305 -9.35 -1.69 6.74
C GLY A 305 -10.77 -1.35 6.28
N SER A 306 -11.02 -1.11 5.00
CA SER A 306 -12.35 -0.81 4.45
C SER A 306 -13.36 -1.91 4.80
N ARG A 307 -12.96 -3.18 4.79
CA ARG A 307 -13.84 -4.29 5.18
C ARG A 307 -14.25 -4.24 6.64
N GLU A 308 -13.31 -3.97 7.53
CA GLU A 308 -13.59 -3.85 8.97
C GLU A 308 -14.51 -2.65 9.23
N HIS A 309 -14.19 -1.48 8.65
CA HIS A 309 -15.03 -0.28 8.77
C HIS A 309 -16.44 -0.49 8.22
N GLY A 310 -16.57 -1.09 7.05
CA GLY A 310 -17.87 -1.40 6.42
C GLY A 310 -18.69 -2.39 7.26
N THR A 311 -18.04 -3.38 7.87
CA THR A 311 -18.70 -4.31 8.80
C THR A 311 -19.18 -3.58 10.05
N GLY A 312 -18.36 -2.70 10.62
CA GLY A 312 -18.75 -1.85 11.75
C GLY A 312 -19.96 -0.97 11.43
N PHE A 313 -19.94 -0.32 10.26
CA PHE A 313 -21.07 0.48 9.77
C PHE A 313 -22.36 -0.35 9.64
N LEU A 314 -22.29 -1.55 9.07
CA LEU A 314 -23.43 -2.45 8.96
C LEU A 314 -23.94 -2.91 10.34
N MET A 315 -23.05 -3.17 11.29
CA MET A 315 -23.42 -3.52 12.66
C MET A 315 -24.14 -2.36 13.38
N ASP A 316 -23.73 -1.12 13.14
CA ASP A 316 -24.40 0.05 13.70
C ASP A 316 -25.81 0.23 13.09
N ARG A 317 -25.94 0.00 11.77
CA ARG A 317 -27.24 -0.02 11.08
C ARG A 317 -28.16 -1.16 11.55
N LEU A 318 -27.61 -2.34 11.81
CA LEU A 318 -28.35 -3.43 12.42
C LEU A 318 -28.94 -2.95 13.74
N GLY A 319 -28.13 -2.33 14.60
CA GLY A 319 -28.58 -1.74 15.86
C GLY A 319 -29.71 -0.73 15.70
N ALA A 320 -29.63 0.14 14.69
CA ALA A 320 -30.70 1.09 14.38
C ALA A 320 -32.00 0.39 13.93
N SER A 321 -31.91 -0.66 13.11
CA SER A 321 -33.07 -1.43 12.61
C SER A 321 -33.78 -2.25 13.69
N LEU A 322 -33.13 -2.47 14.83
CA LEU A 322 -33.68 -3.17 15.99
C LEU A 322 -34.48 -2.25 16.91
N LYS A 323 -34.49 -0.94 16.68
CA LYS A 323 -35.37 -0.01 17.40
C LYS A 323 -36.77 -0.10 16.77
N ASP A 324 -37.81 0.01 17.58
CA ASP A 324 -39.20 0.08 17.11
C ASP A 324 -39.49 1.41 16.40
#